data_AF-A0A1G0A6P4-F1
#
_entry.id   AF-A0A1G0A6P4-F1
#
_cell.length_a   1.000
_cell.length_b   1.000
_cell.length_c   1.000
_cell.angle_alpha   90.00
_cell.angle_beta   90.00
_cell.angle_gamma   90.00
#
_symmetry.space_group_name_H-M   'P 1'
#
loop_
_entity.id
_entity.type
_entity.pdbx_description
1 polymer ?
#
loop_
_entity_poly.entity_id
_entity_poly.type
_entity_poly.pdbx_seq_one_letter_code
_entity_poly.pdbx_strand_id
1 'polypeptide(L)'
;MKASLPRRMTLHAIEAAFLTRGYKVARETFDLVAFRPLHNGKRFHARLETHGQEAVPKGAELDLHVDFMRELKGYHGSEAESEEIAREMADVLGALVAQDATRSRPRVRCPECGKELGQEAFRAHRRVVHGR
;
A
#
# COMPACT_ATOMS: atom_id res chain seq x y z
N MET A 1 -2.69 -8.67 9.92
CA MET A 1 -2.89 -9.83 9.03
C MET A 1 -1.66 -9.92 8.18
N LYS A 2 -1.06 -11.11 8.10
CA LYS A 2 0.17 -11.32 7.34
C LYS A 2 -0.10 -11.97 5.99
N ALA A 3 0.65 -11.53 5.01
CA ALA A 3 0.75 -12.11 3.68
C ALA A 3 2.21 -12.03 3.22
N SER A 4 2.45 -12.42 1.98
CA SER A 4 3.79 -12.37 1.40
C SER A 4 3.76 -11.75 0.01
N LEU A 5 4.86 -11.08 -0.36
CA LEU A 5 5.02 -10.51 -1.68
C LEU A 5 4.90 -11.63 -2.75
N PRO A 6 4.02 -11.48 -3.75
CA PRO A 6 3.65 -12.59 -4.65
C PRO A 6 4.78 -13.01 -5.60
N ARG A 7 5.71 -12.08 -5.88
CA ARG A 7 6.89 -12.28 -6.75
C ARG A 7 7.96 -11.26 -6.39
N ARG A 8 9.16 -11.43 -6.95
CA ARG A 8 10.21 -10.40 -6.84
C ARG A 8 9.75 -9.12 -7.55
N MET A 9 9.89 -7.97 -6.89
CA MET A 9 9.45 -6.67 -7.42
C MET A 9 10.40 -5.55 -6.99
N THR A 10 10.57 -4.52 -7.81
CA THR A 10 11.27 -3.30 -7.40
C THR A 10 10.44 -2.51 -6.38
N LEU A 11 11.11 -1.70 -5.55
CA LEU A 11 10.41 -0.79 -4.63
C LEU A 11 9.44 0.14 -5.37
N HIS A 12 9.81 0.64 -6.55
CA HIS A 12 8.92 1.49 -7.35
C HIS A 12 7.65 0.76 -7.82
N ALA A 13 7.74 -0.53 -8.14
CA ALA A 13 6.57 -1.34 -8.49
C ALA A 13 5.63 -1.50 -7.29
N ILE A 14 6.20 -1.78 -6.11
CA ILE A 14 5.46 -1.94 -4.85
C ILE A 14 4.79 -0.61 -4.46
N GLU A 15 5.53 0.50 -4.50
CA GLU A 15 4.99 1.84 -4.26
C GLU A 15 3.83 2.18 -5.18
N ALA A 16 3.97 1.87 -6.47
CA ALA A 16 2.91 2.12 -7.44
C ALA A 16 1.64 1.32 -7.09
N ALA A 17 1.76 0.07 -6.64
CA ALA A 17 0.61 -0.72 -6.18
C ALA A 17 -0.11 -0.08 -4.98
N PHE A 18 0.63 0.38 -3.98
CA PHE A 18 0.03 1.06 -2.83
C PHE A 18 -0.60 2.40 -3.22
N LEU A 19 0.08 3.19 -4.05
CA LEU A 19 -0.43 4.48 -4.53
C LEU A 19 -1.75 4.30 -5.30
N THR A 20 -1.86 3.33 -6.21
CA THR A 20 -3.12 3.10 -6.95
C THR A 20 -4.28 2.72 -6.02
N ARG A 21 -4.01 2.08 -4.88
CA ARG A 21 -4.98 1.79 -3.83
C ARG A 21 -5.30 2.97 -2.90
N GLY A 22 -4.62 4.10 -3.09
CA GLY A 22 -4.84 5.34 -2.33
C GLY A 22 -4.03 5.45 -1.06
N TYR A 23 -3.02 4.58 -0.89
CA TYR A 23 -2.11 4.68 0.24
C TYR A 23 -1.11 5.82 0.02
N LYS A 24 -0.70 6.43 1.12
CA LYS A 24 0.53 7.21 1.18
C LYS A 24 1.65 6.26 1.59
N VAL A 25 2.78 6.33 0.88
CA VAL A 25 3.92 5.45 1.08
C VAL A 25 5.07 6.25 1.68
N ALA A 26 5.81 5.63 2.58
CA ALA A 26 7.05 6.11 3.17
C ALA A 26 8.09 4.97 3.15
N ARG A 27 9.32 5.31 2.75
CA ARG A 27 10.45 4.37 2.84
C ARG A 27 11.15 4.59 4.17
N GLU A 28 11.32 3.51 4.91
CA GLU A 28 12.19 3.46 6.07
C GLU A 28 13.45 2.66 5.72
N THR A 29 14.42 2.60 6.63
CA THR A 29 15.73 1.97 6.38
C THR A 29 15.60 0.50 5.96
N PHE A 30 14.68 -0.25 6.58
CA PHE A 30 14.49 -1.67 6.33
C PHE A 30 13.10 -2.03 5.82
N ASP A 31 12.19 -1.06 5.77
CA ASP A 31 10.77 -1.29 5.56
C ASP A 31 10.20 -0.32 4.54
N LEU A 32 9.18 -0.79 3.82
CA LEU A 32 8.27 0.07 3.10
C LEU A 32 6.97 0.12 3.87
N VAL A 33 6.61 1.32 4.32
CA VAL A 33 5.40 1.56 5.10
C VAL A 33 4.39 2.27 4.22
N ALA A 34 3.14 1.82 4.26
CA ALA A 34 2.05 2.45 3.54
C ALA A 34 0.84 2.62 4.45
N PHE A 35 0.19 3.77 4.39
CA PHE A 35 -1.00 4.04 5.18
C PHE A 35 -2.13 4.64 4.36
N ARG A 36 -3.37 4.24 4.67
CA ARG A 36 -4.59 4.78 4.07
C ARG A 36 -5.60 5.11 5.16
N PRO A 37 -6.02 6.39 5.30
CA PRO A 37 -6.95 6.77 6.36
C PRO A 37 -8.30 6.07 6.18
N LEU A 38 -8.89 5.70 7.30
CA LEU A 38 -10.25 5.20 7.43
C LEU A 38 -11.09 6.26 8.15
N HIS A 39 -12.39 5.99 8.30
CA HIS A 39 -13.27 6.82 9.12
C HIS A 39 -12.87 6.73 10.61
N ASN A 40 -13.36 7.69 11.42
CA ASN A 40 -13.21 7.69 12.88
C ASN A 40 -11.77 7.66 13.41
N GLY A 41 -10.82 8.24 12.68
CA GLY A 41 -9.44 8.34 13.16
C GLY A 41 -8.60 7.08 13.00
N LYS A 42 -9.15 6.03 12.37
CA LYS A 42 -8.45 4.78 12.04
C LYS A 42 -7.66 4.93 10.74
N ARG A 43 -6.72 4.02 10.49
CA ARG A 43 -6.08 3.85 9.18
C ARG A 43 -5.72 2.40 8.95
N PHE A 44 -5.71 1.98 7.69
CA PHE A 44 -4.96 0.82 7.28
C PHE A 44 -3.48 1.17 7.34
N HIS A 45 -2.71 0.30 7.97
CA HIS A 45 -1.26 0.38 8.07
C HIS A 45 -0.69 -0.91 7.50
N ALA A 46 0.02 -0.79 6.39
CA ALA A 46 0.77 -1.85 5.74
C ALA A 46 2.27 -1.66 5.98
N ARG A 47 2.96 -2.72 6.34
CA ARG A 47 4.41 -2.77 6.45
C ARG A 47 4.91 -3.95 5.61
N LEU A 48 5.80 -3.65 4.68
CA LEU A 48 6.54 -4.66 3.92
C LEU A 48 8.00 -4.65 4.38
N GLU A 49 8.48 -5.81 4.85
CA GLU A 49 9.90 -5.98 5.19
C GLU A 49 10.72 -6.05 3.90
N THR A 50 11.56 -5.04 3.68
CA THR A 50 12.39 -4.94 2.46
C THR A 50 13.85 -5.29 2.73
N HIS A 51 14.27 -5.27 3.99
CA HIS A 51 15.67 -5.38 4.41
C HIS A 51 16.60 -4.37 3.69
N GLY A 52 16.07 -3.20 3.30
CA GLY A 52 16.81 -2.16 2.58
C GLY A 52 17.09 -2.48 1.11
N GLN A 53 16.45 -3.52 0.54
CA GLN A 53 16.68 -3.92 -0.84
C GLN A 53 15.84 -3.12 -1.82
N GLU A 54 16.45 -2.66 -2.92
CA GLU A 54 15.73 -1.99 -4.01
C GLU A 54 14.83 -2.94 -4.83
N ALA A 55 15.18 -4.23 -4.84
CA ALA A 55 14.41 -5.29 -5.48
C ALA A 55 14.08 -6.36 -4.43
N VAL A 56 12.86 -6.30 -3.92
CA VAL A 56 12.37 -7.12 -2.81
C VAL A 56 12.05 -8.53 -3.34
N PRO A 57 12.52 -9.61 -2.68
CA PRO A 57 12.31 -10.98 -3.13
C PRO A 57 10.85 -11.42 -2.92
N LYS A 58 10.44 -12.43 -3.71
CA LYS A 58 9.20 -13.17 -3.44
C LYS A 58 9.22 -13.71 -2.01
N GLY A 59 8.08 -13.67 -1.33
CA GLY A 59 7.98 -14.21 0.02
C GLY A 59 8.25 -13.20 1.13
N ALA A 60 8.74 -11.99 0.80
CA ALA A 60 8.91 -10.93 1.79
C ALA A 60 7.60 -10.66 2.55
N GLU A 61 7.69 -10.53 3.88
CA GLU A 61 6.53 -10.41 4.75
C GLU A 61 5.83 -9.07 4.54
N LEU A 62 4.53 -9.13 4.27
CA LEU A 62 3.62 -8.00 4.23
C LEU A 62 2.63 -8.14 5.38
N ASP A 63 2.72 -7.27 6.38
CA ASP A 63 1.70 -7.15 7.42
C ASP A 63 0.76 -5.98 7.10
N LEU A 64 -0.54 -6.21 7.22
CA LEU A 64 -1.60 -5.22 7.12
C LEU A 64 -2.47 -5.29 8.36
N HIS A 65 -2.59 -4.19 9.08
CA HIS A 65 -3.49 -4.06 10.22
C HIS A 65 -4.20 -2.71 10.22
N VAL A 66 -5.19 -2.57 11.08
CA VAL A 66 -5.80 -1.28 11.38
C VAL A 66 -5.18 -0.76 12.67
N ASP A 67 -4.66 0.46 12.64
CA ASP A 67 -4.26 1.19 13.84
C ASP A 67 -4.99 2.54 13.90
N PHE A 68 -4.74 3.28 14.99
CA PHE A 68 -5.31 4.60 15.20
C PHE A 68 -4.26 5.67 14.91
N MET A 69 -4.69 6.78 14.33
CA MET A 69 -3.83 7.94 14.08
C MET A 69 -3.32 8.61 15.39
N ARG A 70 -3.89 8.23 16.55
CA ARG A 70 -3.43 8.58 17.90
C ARG A 70 -3.47 7.33 18.77
N GLU A 71 -2.50 7.15 19.65
CA GLU A 71 -2.49 6.05 20.62
C GLU A 71 -3.76 6.09 21.48
N LEU A 72 -4.67 5.15 21.22
CA LEU A 72 -5.78 4.81 22.10
C LEU A 72 -5.38 3.55 22.86
N LYS A 73 -5.06 3.69 24.15
CA LYS A 73 -4.79 2.54 25.02
C LYS A 73 -6.05 1.67 25.13
N GLY A 74 -5.90 0.36 24.91
CA GLY A 74 -6.91 -0.64 25.27
C GLY A 74 -7.86 -1.08 24.15
N TYR A 75 -7.56 -0.82 22.87
CA TYR A 75 -8.38 -1.35 21.78
C TYR A 75 -7.97 -2.76 21.38
N HIS A 76 -8.91 -3.71 21.46
CA HIS A 76 -8.77 -5.07 20.93
C HIS A 76 -9.75 -5.18 19.75
N GLY A 77 -9.22 -5.42 18.55
CA GLY A 77 -10.00 -5.45 17.31
C GLY A 77 -11.12 -6.51 17.32
N SER A 78 -12.16 -6.25 16.54
CA SER A 78 -13.34 -7.12 16.39
C SER A 78 -13.26 -8.04 15.15
N GLU A 79 -14.13 -9.05 15.06
CA GLU A 79 -14.20 -9.99 13.92
C GLU A 79 -14.60 -9.28 12.61
N ALA A 80 -15.52 -8.31 12.67
CA ALA A 80 -15.89 -7.49 11.51
C ALA A 80 -14.71 -6.71 10.91
N GLU A 81 -13.81 -6.21 11.76
CA GLU A 81 -12.58 -5.55 11.29
C GLU A 81 -11.59 -6.55 10.69
N SER A 82 -11.62 -7.82 11.11
CA SER A 82 -10.78 -8.87 10.56
C SER A 82 -11.18 -9.20 9.11
N GLU A 83 -12.47 -9.17 8.79
CA GLU A 83 -12.97 -9.29 7.41
C GLU A 83 -12.59 -8.09 6.55
N GLU A 84 -12.69 -6.87 7.09
CA GLU A 84 -12.27 -5.66 6.38
C GLU A 84 -10.76 -5.68 6.07
N ILE A 85 -9.94 -6.10 7.04
CA ILE A 85 -8.49 -6.29 6.85
C ILE A 85 -8.22 -7.38 5.81
N ALA A 86 -8.95 -8.49 5.83
CA ALA A 86 -8.79 -9.58 4.86
C ALA A 86 -9.09 -9.12 3.43
N ARG A 87 -10.20 -8.39 3.26
CA ARG A 87 -10.59 -7.83 1.97
C ARG A 87 -9.57 -6.81 1.48
N GLU A 88 -9.10 -5.93 2.36
CA GLU A 88 -8.09 -4.95 1.99
C GLU A 88 -6.75 -5.59 1.64
N MET A 89 -6.35 -6.66 2.36
CA MET A 89 -5.16 -7.45 2.01
C MET A 89 -5.29 -8.06 0.61
N ALA A 90 -6.44 -8.64 0.27
CA ALA A 90 -6.70 -9.19 -1.06
C ALA A 90 -6.59 -8.11 -2.16
N ASP A 91 -7.13 -6.92 -1.91
CA ASP A 91 -7.04 -5.79 -2.84
C ASP A 91 -5.59 -5.30 -3.03
N VAL A 92 -4.80 -5.26 -1.96
CA VAL A 92 -3.36 -4.90 -2.02
C VAL A 92 -2.59 -5.94 -2.82
N LEU A 93 -2.81 -7.23 -2.56
CA LEU A 93 -2.18 -8.32 -3.31
C LEU A 93 -2.57 -8.30 -4.79
N GLY A 94 -3.84 -8.04 -5.09
CA GLY A 94 -4.31 -7.86 -6.47
C GLY A 94 -3.60 -6.71 -7.19
N ALA A 95 -3.42 -5.58 -6.52
CA ALA A 95 -2.67 -4.45 -7.07
C ALA A 95 -1.19 -4.78 -7.30
N LEU A 96 -0.55 -5.53 -6.40
CA LEU A 96 0.84 -5.98 -6.56
C LEU A 96 0.99 -6.92 -7.77
N VAL A 97 0.05 -7.85 -7.96
CA VAL A 97 0.05 -8.76 -9.12
C VAL A 97 -0.15 -8.00 -10.43
N ALA A 98 -0.97 -6.95 -10.44
CA ALA A 98 -1.26 -6.14 -11.62
C ALA A 98 -0.13 -5.17 -12.02
N GLN A 99 0.82 -4.87 -11.15
CA GLN A 99 1.94 -3.97 -11.45
C GLN A 99 3.05 -4.64 -12.24
N ASP A 100 3.71 -3.87 -13.12
CA ASP A 100 5.00 -4.25 -13.69
C ASP A 100 6.04 -4.37 -12.57
N ALA A 101 6.48 -5.61 -12.31
CA ALA A 101 7.43 -5.94 -11.25
C ALA A 101 8.81 -5.33 -11.46
N THR A 102 9.16 -4.98 -12.69
CA THR A 102 10.47 -4.43 -13.08
C THR A 102 10.47 -2.92 -13.20
N ARG A 103 9.36 -2.26 -12.80
CA ARG A 103 9.20 -0.80 -12.88
C ARG A 103 10.42 -0.11 -12.29
N SER A 104 11.16 0.59 -13.15
CA SER A 104 12.39 1.31 -12.79
C SER A 104 12.17 2.79 -12.50
N ARG A 105 10.98 3.32 -12.82
CA ARG A 105 10.64 4.73 -12.67
C ARG A 105 9.53 4.96 -11.63
N PRO A 106 9.58 6.05 -10.85
CA PRO A 106 8.56 6.39 -9.85
C PRO A 106 7.28 6.98 -10.49
N ARG A 107 6.92 6.53 -11.69
CA ARG A 107 5.62 6.88 -12.28
C ARG A 107 4.57 5.88 -11.81
N VAL A 108 3.31 6.31 -11.82
CA VAL A 108 2.15 5.51 -11.46
C VAL A 108 1.12 5.67 -12.57
N ARG A 109 0.61 4.55 -13.06
CA ARG A 109 -0.49 4.54 -14.03
C ARG A 109 -1.81 4.64 -13.28
N CYS A 110 -2.62 5.64 -13.60
CA CYS A 110 -3.94 5.79 -13.01
C CYS A 110 -4.85 4.64 -13.46
N PRO A 111 -5.46 3.87 -12.54
CA PRO A 111 -6.34 2.76 -12.91
C PRO A 111 -7.66 3.24 -13.52
N GLU A 112 -8.05 4.51 -13.31
CA GLU A 112 -9.35 5.05 -13.74
C GLU A 112 -9.30 5.62 -15.17
N CYS A 113 -8.18 6.26 -15.56
CA CYS A 113 -8.04 6.88 -16.88
C CYS A 113 -6.78 6.45 -17.66
N GLY A 114 -5.94 5.58 -17.08
CA GLY A 114 -4.73 5.07 -17.73
C GLY A 114 -3.55 6.05 -17.81
N LYS A 115 -3.69 7.30 -17.34
CA LYS A 115 -2.64 8.33 -17.40
C LYS A 115 -1.45 7.97 -16.50
N GLU A 116 -0.23 8.09 -17.04
CA GLU A 116 0.99 7.91 -16.25
C GLU A 116 1.47 9.25 -15.66
N LEU A 117 1.67 9.26 -14.33
CA LEU A 117 2.00 10.46 -13.55
C LEU A 117 3.14 10.14 -12.60
N GLY A 118 3.97 11.13 -12.22
CA GLY A 118 4.86 10.98 -11.06
C GLY A 118 4.07 10.79 -9.76
N GLN A 119 4.67 10.22 -8.71
CA GLN A 119 3.95 9.89 -7.47
C GLN A 119 3.17 11.07 -6.84
N GLU A 120 3.79 12.24 -6.73
CA GLU A 120 3.12 13.43 -6.16
C GLU A 120 1.99 13.94 -7.07
N ALA A 121 2.26 14.05 -8.37
CA ALA A 121 1.28 14.44 -9.37
C ALA A 121 0.11 13.46 -9.44
N PHE A 122 0.35 12.17 -9.18
CA PHE A 122 -0.68 11.14 -9.16
C PHE A 122 -1.70 11.35 -8.03
N ARG A 123 -1.22 11.72 -6.83
CA ARG A 123 -2.12 12.04 -5.70
C ARG A 123 -3.00 13.24 -6.02
N ALA A 124 -2.42 14.31 -6.56
CA ALA A 124 -3.17 15.50 -6.97
C ALA A 124 -4.17 15.18 -8.10
N HIS A 125 -3.74 14.39 -9.09
CA HIS A 125 -4.58 13.97 -10.19
C HIS A 125 -5.83 13.21 -9.73
N ARG A 126 -5.71 12.26 -8.80
CA ARG A 126 -6.87 11.53 -8.27
C ARG A 126 -7.88 12.46 -7.58
N ARG A 127 -7.39 13.44 -6.82
CA ARG A 127 -8.25 14.40 -6.14
C ARG A 127 -8.99 15.31 -7.12
N VAL A 128 -8.27 15.86 -8.11
CA VAL A 128 -8.82 16.88 -9.02
C VAL A 128 -9.66 16.26 -10.13
N VAL A 129 -9.23 15.12 -10.70
CA VAL A 129 -9.87 14.52 -11.87
C VAL A 129 -10.91 13.48 -11.48
N HIS A 130 -10.71 12.76 -10.37
CA HIS A 130 -11.60 11.67 -9.95
C HIS A 130 -12.33 11.95 -8.63
N GLY A 131 -12.08 13.07 -7.95
CA GLY A 131 -12.73 13.43 -6.69
C GLY A 131 -12.40 12.49 -5.52
N ARG A 132 -11.23 11.82 -5.55
CA ARG A 132 -10.79 10.83 -4.56
C ARG A 132 -9.61 11.27 -3.70
#